data_AF-A0A8S2RNJ7-F1
#
_entry.id   AF-A0A8S2RNJ7-F1
#
_cell.length_a   1.000
_cell.length_b   1.000
_cell.length_c   1.000
_cell.angle_alpha   90.00
_cell.angle_beta   90.00
_cell.angle_gamma   90.00
#
_symmetry.space_group_name_H-M   'P 1'
#
loop_
_entity.id
_entity.type
_entity.pdbx_description
1 polymer ?
#
loop_
_entity_poly.entity_id
_entity_poly.type
_entity_poly.pdbx_seq_one_letter_code
_entity_poly.pdbx_strand_id
1 'polypeptide(L)'
;MINGTSPAFRSAIDQMAEVGFEMLIYSFGSGFDMESNNEKYIEQISSDIAYAKSKGIEVGGYDLIALTRQVQVDWMAIDPTTGKPRDSACFASGWYDYLLNRTLTFMDRTGLIMVETDGPYGGYSCASTDHVHHRNNDDSIYQQDILQGKYYQILRERSVYINQPDYYFYQGGSKTGMGYNEEQYSLPRWMDISVSRQGMFDDTYQRIPTMGWMFVPLTVYHGGGDAAQFEPLVQHQIEYEWALAQYLGAGVAACYRGFRLYDTNETKTLVTKWVNFYKKYRSILIRDIIHVRRADMQSIDSYMHIDPYSNDIKGLAMVFNPTSDPVETVLPVPLYYTGLTDTAQVSEQENAWQNYTLARDYHIDLPIRLPALGITWFLIK
;
A
#
# COMPACT_ATOMS: atom_id res chain seq x y z
N MET A 1 9.11 -7.63 -5.83
CA MET A 1 9.63 -7.59 -7.21
C MET A 1 9.79 -9.03 -7.57
N ILE A 2 8.91 -9.55 -8.41
CA ILE A 2 9.09 -10.92 -8.88
C ILE A 2 9.71 -10.79 -10.26
N ASN A 3 10.76 -11.58 -10.52
CA ASN A 3 11.28 -11.74 -11.87
C ASN A 3 10.11 -12.16 -12.78
N GLY A 4 9.83 -11.41 -13.85
CA GLY A 4 8.65 -11.59 -14.71
C GLY A 4 8.61 -12.93 -15.46
N THR A 5 9.62 -13.79 -15.31
CA THR A 5 9.56 -15.17 -15.79
C THR A 5 8.45 -15.98 -15.13
N SER A 6 7.75 -16.80 -15.91
CA SER A 6 6.65 -17.64 -15.41
C SER A 6 7.01 -18.54 -14.23
N PRO A 7 8.19 -19.20 -14.17
CA PRO A 7 8.55 -20.02 -13.00
C PRO A 7 8.65 -19.21 -11.70
N ALA A 8 9.28 -18.03 -11.74
CA ALA A 8 9.41 -17.17 -10.58
C ALA A 8 8.04 -16.60 -10.15
N PHE A 9 7.23 -16.16 -11.11
CA PHE A 9 5.85 -15.73 -10.85
C PHE A 9 5.03 -16.84 -10.17
N ARG A 10 5.00 -18.04 -10.74
CA ARG A 10 4.20 -19.15 -10.21
C ARG A 10 4.67 -19.59 -8.82
N SER A 11 5.99 -19.58 -8.58
CA SER A 11 6.54 -19.85 -7.24
C SER A 11 6.05 -18.85 -6.20
N ALA A 12 5.97 -17.57 -6.55
CA ALA A 12 5.45 -16.55 -5.64
C ALA A 12 3.92 -16.71 -5.41
N ILE A 13 3.17 -17.01 -6.47
CA ILE A 13 1.74 -17.34 -6.38
C ILE A 13 1.48 -18.51 -5.43
N ASP A 14 2.28 -19.58 -5.52
CA ASP A 14 2.15 -20.71 -4.59
C ASP A 14 2.39 -20.30 -3.14
N GLN A 15 3.46 -19.53 -2.86
CA GLN A 15 3.69 -19.02 -1.51
C GLN A 15 2.54 -18.15 -1.02
N MET A 16 2.05 -17.23 -1.85
CA MET A 16 0.92 -16.36 -1.53
C MET A 16 -0.33 -17.16 -1.18
N ALA A 17 -0.65 -18.19 -1.96
CA ALA A 17 -1.80 -19.06 -1.73
C ALA A 17 -1.67 -19.81 -0.40
N GLU A 18 -0.46 -20.23 -0.03
CA GLU A 18 -0.21 -20.95 1.22
C GLU A 18 -0.35 -20.10 2.47
N VAL A 19 -0.03 -18.80 2.40
CA VAL A 19 -0.11 -17.89 3.56
C VAL A 19 -1.33 -16.98 3.53
N GLY A 20 -2.10 -16.99 2.43
CA GLY A 20 -3.36 -16.27 2.29
C GLY A 20 -3.25 -14.85 1.71
N PHE A 21 -2.16 -14.49 1.02
CA PHE A 21 -2.12 -13.25 0.24
C PHE A 21 -3.07 -13.34 -0.95
N GLU A 22 -3.69 -12.22 -1.31
CA GLU A 22 -4.81 -12.19 -2.28
C GLU A 22 -4.47 -11.41 -3.57
N MET A 23 -3.33 -10.72 -3.61
CA MET A 23 -3.01 -9.80 -4.71
C MET A 23 -1.51 -9.71 -4.97
N LEU A 24 -1.12 -9.83 -6.24
CA LEU A 24 0.25 -9.67 -6.72
C LEU A 24 0.33 -8.49 -7.68
N ILE A 25 1.44 -7.73 -7.63
CA ILE A 25 1.76 -6.69 -8.61
C ILE A 25 3.06 -7.07 -9.32
N TYR A 26 3.04 -7.10 -10.65
CA TYR A 26 4.27 -7.03 -11.43
C TYR A 26 4.87 -5.64 -11.27
N SER A 27 5.76 -5.49 -10.29
CA SER A 27 6.42 -4.22 -9.95
C SER A 27 7.46 -3.81 -11.00
N PHE A 28 7.86 -2.54 -11.01
CA PHE A 28 8.97 -2.04 -11.83
C PHE A 28 10.22 -2.91 -11.69
N GLY A 29 10.98 -3.03 -12.78
CA GLY A 29 12.18 -3.88 -12.86
C GLY A 29 11.89 -5.39 -12.97
N SER A 30 10.63 -5.82 -12.98
CA SER A 30 10.27 -7.22 -13.22
C SER A 30 10.43 -7.68 -14.68
N GLY A 31 10.55 -6.74 -15.63
CA GLY A 31 10.44 -7.03 -17.07
C GLY A 31 9.00 -7.11 -17.57
N PHE A 32 8.01 -6.76 -16.73
CA PHE A 32 6.63 -6.61 -17.16
C PHE A 32 6.45 -5.39 -18.07
N ASP A 33 5.66 -5.55 -19.14
CA ASP A 33 5.38 -4.52 -20.14
C ASP A 33 3.89 -4.55 -20.51
N MET A 34 3.10 -3.72 -19.84
CA MET A 34 1.66 -3.59 -20.11
C MET A 34 1.37 -2.97 -21.49
N GLU A 35 2.35 -2.29 -22.07
CA GLU A 35 2.21 -1.62 -23.36
C GLU A 35 2.55 -2.54 -24.55
N SER A 36 2.97 -3.79 -24.27
CA SER A 36 3.43 -4.75 -25.26
C SER A 36 2.34 -5.15 -26.26
N ASN A 37 2.73 -5.31 -27.52
CA ASN A 37 1.94 -5.93 -28.58
C ASN A 37 2.49 -7.30 -29.01
N ASN A 38 3.44 -7.85 -28.25
CA ASN A 38 4.01 -9.15 -28.57
C ASN A 38 3.02 -10.26 -28.17
N GLU A 39 2.46 -10.93 -29.18
CA GLU A 39 1.47 -12.00 -29.01
C GLU A 39 1.92 -13.10 -28.04
N LYS A 40 3.16 -13.57 -28.17
CA LYS A 40 3.70 -14.64 -27.30
C LYS A 40 3.80 -14.18 -25.85
N TYR A 41 4.17 -12.93 -25.64
CA TYR A 41 4.28 -12.35 -24.30
C TYR A 41 2.89 -12.19 -23.67
N ILE A 42 1.91 -11.68 -24.42
CA ILE A 42 0.53 -11.55 -23.95
C ILE A 42 -0.08 -12.91 -23.61
N GLU A 43 0.15 -13.94 -24.44
CA GLU A 43 -0.28 -15.32 -24.16
C GLU A 43 0.37 -15.87 -22.89
N GLN A 44 1.67 -15.62 -22.70
CA GLN A 44 2.40 -16.03 -21.49
C GLN A 44 1.80 -15.37 -20.23
N ILE A 45 1.61 -14.05 -20.24
CA ILE A 45 1.03 -13.32 -19.10
C ILE A 45 -0.41 -13.77 -18.85
N SER A 46 -1.22 -13.97 -19.89
CA SER A 46 -2.58 -14.49 -19.77
C SER A 46 -2.61 -15.86 -19.08
N SER A 47 -1.68 -16.77 -19.45
CA SER A 47 -1.52 -18.08 -18.81
C SER A 47 -1.11 -17.98 -17.34
N ASP A 48 -0.22 -17.06 -17.01
CA ASP A 48 0.22 -16.82 -15.64
C ASP A 48 -0.88 -16.20 -14.77
N ILE A 49 -1.64 -15.23 -15.29
CA ILE A 49 -2.81 -14.67 -14.60
C ILE A 49 -3.89 -15.73 -14.40
N ALA A 50 -4.14 -16.59 -15.38
CA ALA A 50 -5.08 -17.71 -15.23
C ALA A 50 -4.63 -18.67 -14.11
N TYR A 51 -3.33 -18.93 -14.00
CA TYR A 51 -2.78 -19.72 -12.90
C TYR A 51 -2.97 -19.05 -11.54
N ALA A 52 -2.69 -17.75 -11.41
CA ALA A 52 -2.94 -16.98 -10.19
C ALA A 52 -4.42 -17.00 -9.78
N LYS A 53 -5.33 -16.79 -10.75
CA LYS A 53 -6.78 -16.87 -10.52
C LYS A 53 -7.23 -18.23 -10.03
N SER A 54 -6.62 -19.32 -10.52
CA SER A 54 -6.91 -20.68 -10.03
C SER A 54 -6.56 -20.88 -8.55
N LYS A 55 -5.71 -20.00 -8.00
CA LYS A 55 -5.30 -19.96 -6.59
C LYS A 55 -6.01 -18.85 -5.79
N GLY A 56 -6.96 -18.13 -6.40
CA GLY A 56 -7.68 -17.02 -5.77
C GLY A 56 -6.83 -15.75 -5.63
N ILE A 57 -5.78 -15.58 -6.43
CA ILE A 57 -4.88 -14.42 -6.38
C ILE A 57 -5.16 -13.50 -7.57
N GLU A 58 -5.44 -12.24 -7.24
CA GLU A 58 -5.59 -11.15 -8.18
C GLU A 58 -4.23 -10.65 -8.67
N VAL A 59 -4.17 -10.16 -9.91
CA VAL A 59 -2.92 -9.72 -10.53
C VAL A 59 -3.08 -8.32 -11.11
N GLY A 60 -2.14 -7.45 -10.75
CA GLY A 60 -1.94 -6.14 -11.36
C GLY A 60 -0.54 -5.95 -11.91
N GLY A 61 -0.33 -4.83 -12.58
CA GLY A 61 0.91 -4.53 -13.28
C GLY A 61 1.31 -3.06 -13.18
N TYR A 62 2.62 -2.84 -13.10
CA TYR A 62 3.25 -1.52 -13.07
C TYR A 62 3.32 -0.89 -14.46
N ASP A 63 3.14 0.43 -14.54
CA ASP A 63 3.47 1.23 -15.72
C ASP A 63 3.89 2.67 -15.37
N LEU A 64 4.88 3.22 -16.09
CA LEU A 64 5.35 4.60 -15.94
C LEU A 64 4.70 5.48 -17.01
N ILE A 65 3.74 6.31 -16.61
CA ILE A 65 2.73 6.82 -17.54
C ILE A 65 2.95 8.25 -18.06
N ALA A 66 3.76 9.10 -17.44
CA ALA A 66 3.98 10.46 -17.96
C ALA A 66 5.30 11.11 -17.56
N LEU A 67 5.52 11.35 -16.26
CA LEU A 67 6.74 11.95 -15.73
C LEU A 67 7.94 11.06 -15.99
N THR A 68 9.09 11.68 -16.25
CA THR A 68 10.39 11.02 -16.53
C THR A 68 10.35 9.99 -17.66
N ARG A 69 9.26 9.97 -18.45
CA ARG A 69 9.04 9.05 -19.56
C ARG A 69 9.46 9.72 -20.86
N GLN A 70 10.33 9.04 -21.60
CA GLN A 70 10.67 9.41 -22.97
C GLN A 70 9.82 8.59 -23.95
N VAL A 71 8.88 9.25 -24.60
CA VAL A 71 8.01 8.68 -25.64
C VAL A 71 8.44 9.20 -27.03
N GLN A 72 7.65 8.91 -28.07
CA GLN A 72 7.88 9.50 -29.39
C GLN A 72 7.95 11.02 -29.29
N VAL A 73 8.90 11.64 -29.99
CA VAL A 73 9.21 13.08 -29.82
C VAL A 73 7.97 13.97 -30.05
N ASP A 74 7.09 13.60 -30.97
CA ASP A 74 5.85 14.31 -31.29
C ASP A 74 4.80 14.26 -30.17
N TRP A 75 5.03 13.43 -29.15
CA TRP A 75 4.17 13.28 -27.97
C TRP A 75 4.82 13.83 -26.69
N MET A 76 6.08 14.30 -26.77
CA MET A 76 6.79 14.85 -25.62
C MET A 76 6.26 16.24 -25.29
N ALA A 77 6.16 16.55 -24.00
CA ALA A 77 5.78 17.90 -23.58
C ALA A 77 6.88 18.89 -23.97
N ILE A 78 6.50 20.05 -24.51
CA ILE A 78 7.46 21.07 -24.94
C ILE A 78 7.59 22.13 -23.84
N ASP A 79 8.81 22.42 -23.40
CA ASP A 79 9.08 23.47 -22.43
C ASP A 79 8.87 24.86 -23.09
N PRO A 80 7.99 25.73 -22.55
CA PRO A 80 7.69 27.04 -23.14
C PRO A 80 8.89 28.01 -23.12
N THR A 81 9.86 27.80 -22.24
CA THR A 81 11.04 28.66 -22.11
C THR A 81 12.09 28.31 -23.15
N THR A 82 12.28 27.01 -23.41
CA THR A 82 13.36 26.54 -24.28
C THR A 82 12.90 26.14 -25.68
N GLY A 83 11.60 25.88 -25.87
CA GLY A 83 11.04 25.32 -27.10
C GLY A 83 11.46 23.86 -27.36
N LYS A 84 12.04 23.19 -26.37
CA LYS A 84 12.54 21.80 -26.49
C LYS A 84 11.64 20.81 -25.74
N PRO A 85 11.64 19.53 -26.17
CA PRO A 85 11.04 18.46 -25.39
C PRO A 85 11.56 18.41 -23.94
N ARG A 86 10.64 18.24 -23.00
CA ARG A 86 10.88 17.84 -21.60
C ARG A 86 11.13 16.33 -21.57
N ASP A 87 11.76 15.82 -20.51
CA ASP A 87 11.77 14.39 -20.21
C ASP A 87 10.43 13.92 -19.61
N SER A 88 9.32 14.22 -20.28
CA SER A 88 7.97 13.81 -19.87
C SER A 88 7.00 13.82 -21.05
N ALA A 89 6.10 12.83 -21.10
CA ALA A 89 5.09 12.71 -22.14
C ALA A 89 3.92 13.68 -21.92
N CYS A 90 3.54 14.46 -22.93
CA CYS A 90 2.33 15.28 -22.80
C CYS A 90 1.09 14.40 -22.86
N PHE A 91 0.34 14.29 -21.75
CA PHE A 91 -0.90 13.52 -21.71
C PHE A 91 -1.98 14.08 -22.65
N ALA A 92 -1.85 15.32 -23.10
CA ALA A 92 -2.74 15.93 -24.09
C ALA A 92 -2.21 15.83 -25.54
N SER A 93 -1.19 15.00 -25.77
CA SER A 93 -0.76 14.58 -27.11
C SER A 93 -1.39 13.24 -27.52
N GLY A 94 -0.94 12.66 -28.64
CA GLY A 94 -1.33 11.30 -29.04
C GLY A 94 -0.90 10.21 -28.06
N TRP A 95 -0.07 10.53 -27.06
CA TRP A 95 0.31 9.62 -25.98
C TRP A 95 -0.89 9.09 -25.20
N TYR A 96 -1.89 9.92 -24.88
CA TYR A 96 -3.07 9.46 -24.13
C TYR A 96 -3.82 8.36 -24.87
N ASP A 97 -4.10 8.57 -26.16
CA ASP A 97 -4.84 7.60 -26.96
C ASP A 97 -4.06 6.29 -27.11
N TYR A 98 -2.74 6.41 -27.31
CA TYR A 98 -1.83 5.27 -27.39
C TYR A 98 -1.83 4.48 -26.07
N LEU A 99 -1.53 5.13 -24.95
CA LEU A 99 -1.41 4.52 -23.63
C LEU A 99 -2.73 3.86 -23.22
N LEU A 100 -3.84 4.58 -23.33
CA LEU A 100 -5.16 4.05 -23.00
C LEU A 100 -5.48 2.80 -23.84
N ASN A 101 -5.29 2.87 -25.15
CA ASN A 101 -5.55 1.74 -26.03
C ASN A 101 -4.66 0.53 -25.68
N ARG A 102 -3.38 0.76 -25.39
CA ARG A 102 -2.44 -0.29 -24.95
C ARG A 102 -2.87 -0.93 -23.64
N THR A 103 -3.12 -0.12 -22.62
CA THR A 103 -3.59 -0.59 -21.31
C THR A 103 -4.84 -1.45 -21.48
N LEU A 104 -5.90 -0.92 -22.10
CA LEU A 104 -7.18 -1.63 -22.21
C LEU A 104 -7.05 -2.92 -23.04
N THR A 105 -6.31 -2.88 -24.14
CA THR A 105 -6.08 -4.09 -24.97
C THR A 105 -5.35 -5.17 -24.18
N PHE A 106 -4.30 -4.80 -23.45
CA PHE A 106 -3.53 -5.75 -22.65
C PHE A 106 -4.39 -6.36 -21.55
N MET A 107 -5.18 -5.55 -20.85
CA MET A 107 -6.10 -6.01 -19.81
C MET A 107 -7.17 -6.96 -20.36
N ASP A 108 -7.78 -6.63 -21.50
CA ASP A 108 -8.82 -7.46 -22.12
C ASP A 108 -8.29 -8.83 -22.54
N ARG A 109 -7.01 -8.90 -22.93
CA ARG A 109 -6.37 -10.14 -23.40
C ARG A 109 -5.77 -11.00 -22.30
N THR A 110 -5.40 -10.40 -21.18
CA THR A 110 -4.70 -11.09 -20.07
C THR A 110 -5.60 -11.30 -18.85
N GLY A 111 -6.65 -10.48 -18.70
CA GLY A 111 -7.51 -10.45 -17.54
C GLY A 111 -6.86 -9.81 -16.32
N LEU A 112 -5.89 -8.92 -16.50
CA LEU A 112 -5.33 -8.04 -15.48
C LEU A 112 -6.45 -7.16 -14.89
N ILE A 113 -6.46 -6.97 -13.56
CA ILE A 113 -7.55 -6.25 -12.87
C ILE A 113 -7.08 -5.11 -11.95
N MET A 114 -5.78 -4.80 -12.00
CA MET A 114 -5.20 -3.69 -11.27
C MET A 114 -4.07 -3.06 -12.08
N VAL A 115 -3.93 -1.74 -11.93
CA VAL A 115 -2.82 -0.98 -12.50
C VAL A 115 -2.12 -0.23 -11.38
N GLU A 116 -0.80 -0.42 -11.29
CA GLU A 116 0.10 0.41 -10.49
C GLU A 116 0.74 1.43 -11.42
N THR A 117 0.22 2.66 -11.41
CA THR A 117 0.79 3.73 -12.23
C THR A 117 1.85 4.48 -11.45
N ASP A 118 2.93 4.79 -12.13
CA ASP A 118 4.00 5.65 -11.66
C ASP A 118 4.20 6.83 -12.60
N GLY A 119 4.79 7.91 -12.09
CA GLY A 119 4.92 9.17 -12.80
C GLY A 119 3.63 9.67 -13.46
N PRO A 120 2.47 9.72 -12.77
CA PRO A 120 1.30 10.41 -13.29
C PRO A 120 1.60 11.88 -13.60
N TYR A 121 0.72 12.55 -14.35
CA TYR A 121 0.95 13.94 -14.76
C TYR A 121 1.18 14.88 -13.56
N GLY A 122 2.38 15.45 -13.48
CA GLY A 122 2.84 16.30 -12.36
C GLY A 122 2.59 17.81 -12.51
N GLY A 123 1.73 18.24 -13.43
CA GLY A 123 1.33 19.65 -13.54
C GLY A 123 2.23 20.57 -14.40
N TYR A 124 3.19 20.03 -15.16
CA TYR A 124 4.02 20.85 -16.08
C TYR A 124 3.22 21.32 -17.31
N SER A 125 3.50 22.53 -17.80
CA SER A 125 2.90 23.03 -19.04
C SER A 125 3.59 22.46 -20.29
N CYS A 126 2.87 22.49 -21.41
CA CYS A 126 3.34 22.08 -22.74
C CYS A 126 3.05 23.18 -23.77
N ALA A 127 4.10 23.69 -24.42
CA ALA A 127 3.98 24.76 -25.41
C ALA A 127 3.68 24.29 -26.84
N SER A 128 3.55 22.98 -27.07
CA SER A 128 3.25 22.43 -28.39
C SER A 128 1.93 22.98 -28.93
N THR A 129 1.91 23.32 -30.21
CA THR A 129 0.69 23.68 -30.95
C THR A 129 0.19 22.54 -31.84
N ASP A 130 0.93 21.43 -31.87
CA ASP A 130 0.69 20.30 -32.78
C ASP A 130 0.03 19.11 -32.06
N HIS A 131 -0.08 19.18 -30.73
CA HIS A 131 -0.71 18.13 -29.93
C HIS A 131 -2.23 18.12 -30.10
N VAL A 132 -2.78 16.91 -30.14
CA VAL A 132 -4.17 16.68 -30.57
C VAL A 132 -5.23 17.12 -29.56
N HIS A 133 -4.91 17.23 -28.26
CA HIS A 133 -5.89 17.50 -27.21
C HIS A 133 -5.68 18.83 -26.46
N HIS A 134 -4.73 19.66 -26.88
CA HIS A 134 -4.61 21.03 -26.36
C HIS A 134 -4.13 21.98 -27.46
N ARG A 135 -4.46 23.26 -27.37
CA ARG A 135 -4.15 24.23 -28.44
C ARG A 135 -2.73 24.76 -28.35
N ASN A 136 -2.26 25.05 -27.15
CA ASN A 136 -0.95 25.65 -26.88
C ASN A 136 -0.64 25.57 -25.38
N ASN A 137 0.29 26.41 -24.89
CA ASN A 137 0.66 26.48 -23.48
C ASN A 137 -0.52 26.83 -22.55
N ASP A 138 -1.44 27.69 -22.99
CA ASP A 138 -2.46 28.32 -22.13
C ASP A 138 -3.52 27.33 -21.64
N ASP A 139 -3.82 26.27 -22.42
CA ASP A 139 -4.77 25.22 -22.04
C ASP A 139 -4.11 23.87 -21.70
N SER A 140 -2.79 23.75 -21.90
CA SER A 140 -2.05 22.49 -21.75
C SER A 140 -2.18 21.84 -20.36
N ILE A 141 -2.14 22.63 -19.28
CA ILE A 141 -2.23 22.08 -17.91
C ILE A 141 -3.62 21.50 -17.67
N TYR A 142 -4.65 22.27 -18.02
CA TYR A 142 -6.04 21.85 -17.85
C TYR A 142 -6.36 20.58 -18.66
N GLN A 143 -5.93 20.52 -19.93
CA GLN A 143 -6.22 19.36 -20.78
C GLN A 143 -5.47 18.10 -20.33
N GLN A 144 -4.21 18.23 -19.90
CA GLN A 144 -3.45 17.10 -19.37
C GLN A 144 -4.08 16.53 -18.09
N ASP A 145 -4.49 17.39 -17.15
CA ASP A 145 -5.17 16.99 -15.91
C ASP A 145 -6.48 16.24 -16.20
N ILE A 146 -7.31 16.79 -17.10
CA ILE A 146 -8.59 16.17 -17.48
C ILE A 146 -8.37 14.80 -18.12
N LEU A 147 -7.37 14.64 -18.98
CA LEU A 147 -7.12 13.37 -19.67
C LEU A 147 -6.49 12.32 -18.75
N GLN A 148 -5.58 12.71 -17.86
CA GLN A 148 -5.06 11.82 -16.81
C GLN A 148 -6.18 11.34 -15.89
N GLY A 149 -7.07 12.24 -15.47
CA GLY A 149 -8.24 11.87 -14.69
C GLY A 149 -9.18 10.94 -15.46
N LYS A 150 -9.43 11.21 -16.74
CA LYS A 150 -10.27 10.36 -17.59
C LYS A 150 -9.68 8.95 -17.78
N TYR A 151 -8.35 8.83 -17.88
CA TYR A 151 -7.68 7.52 -17.91
C TYR A 151 -8.05 6.69 -16.67
N TYR A 152 -7.95 7.27 -15.47
CA TYR A 152 -8.33 6.58 -14.24
C TYR A 152 -9.84 6.32 -14.12
N GLN A 153 -10.69 7.25 -14.54
CA GLN A 153 -12.14 7.04 -14.56
C GLN A 153 -12.52 5.81 -15.41
N ILE A 154 -11.96 5.69 -16.62
CA ILE A 154 -12.23 4.55 -17.52
C ILE A 154 -11.78 3.22 -16.88
N LEU A 155 -10.62 3.21 -16.21
CA LEU A 155 -10.17 2.03 -15.46
C LEU A 155 -11.16 1.68 -14.32
N ARG A 156 -11.62 2.68 -13.55
CA ARG A 156 -12.60 2.46 -12.48
C ARG A 156 -13.97 1.99 -12.96
N GLU A 157 -14.45 2.48 -14.10
CA GLU A 157 -15.69 1.98 -14.74
C GLU A 157 -15.59 0.48 -15.06
N ARG A 158 -14.37 -0.01 -15.30
CA ARG A 158 -14.05 -1.43 -15.52
C ARG A 158 -13.73 -2.19 -14.24
N SER A 159 -13.99 -1.60 -13.06
CA SER A 159 -13.69 -2.16 -11.74
C SER A 159 -12.20 -2.45 -11.50
N VAL A 160 -11.31 -1.78 -12.22
CA VAL A 160 -9.86 -1.93 -12.06
C VAL A 160 -9.40 -1.22 -10.80
N TYR A 161 -8.63 -1.89 -9.95
CA TYR A 161 -8.01 -1.25 -8.78
C TYR A 161 -6.81 -0.42 -9.21
N ILE A 162 -6.65 0.79 -8.65
CA ILE A 162 -5.60 1.72 -9.08
C ILE A 162 -4.70 2.07 -7.90
N ASN A 163 -3.42 1.72 -8.02
CA ASN A 163 -2.36 2.18 -7.13
C ASN A 163 -1.60 3.32 -7.80
N GLN A 164 -1.53 4.51 -7.18
CA GLN A 164 -0.84 5.66 -7.78
C GLN A 164 -0.15 6.56 -6.74
N PRO A 165 0.98 7.22 -7.05
CA PRO A 165 1.71 8.05 -6.09
C PRO A 165 1.07 9.41 -5.80
N ASP A 166 0.12 9.87 -6.63
CA ASP A 166 -0.48 11.20 -6.55
C ASP A 166 -1.98 11.21 -6.14
N TYR A 167 -2.49 12.40 -5.79
CA TYR A 167 -3.83 12.64 -5.28
C TYR A 167 -4.93 12.66 -6.36
N TYR A 168 -5.17 11.51 -6.99
CA TYR A 168 -6.20 11.34 -8.02
C TYR A 168 -7.53 10.76 -7.50
N PHE A 169 -7.80 10.80 -6.18
CA PHE A 169 -8.98 10.16 -5.57
C PHE A 169 -10.32 10.61 -6.18
N TYR A 170 -10.49 11.90 -6.45
CA TYR A 170 -11.71 12.43 -7.10
C TYR A 170 -11.80 12.14 -8.60
N GLN A 171 -10.72 11.61 -9.18
CA GLN A 171 -10.61 11.26 -10.59
C GLN A 171 -10.46 9.74 -10.80
N GLY A 172 -10.69 8.93 -9.77
CA GLY A 172 -10.72 7.46 -9.86
C GLY A 172 -9.52 6.74 -9.23
N GLY A 173 -8.52 7.44 -8.71
CA GLY A 173 -7.44 6.82 -7.95
C GLY A 173 -7.97 6.04 -6.73
N SER A 174 -7.42 4.84 -6.45
CA SER A 174 -7.94 3.99 -5.35
C SER A 174 -7.11 4.10 -4.08
N LYS A 175 -5.78 4.15 -4.20
CA LYS A 175 -4.87 4.37 -3.06
C LYS A 175 -3.62 5.16 -3.46
N THR A 176 -3.02 5.84 -2.49
CA THR A 176 -1.76 6.58 -2.65
C THR A 176 -0.79 6.35 -1.49
N GLY A 177 0.47 6.76 -1.64
CA GLY A 177 1.51 6.49 -0.65
C GLY A 177 1.27 7.27 0.65
N MET A 178 1.49 6.64 1.81
CA MET A 178 1.50 7.34 3.09
C MET A 178 2.92 7.79 3.46
N GLY A 179 3.12 9.08 3.76
CA GLY A 179 4.43 9.64 4.07
C GLY A 179 5.49 9.43 2.97
N TYR A 180 5.07 9.47 1.70
CA TYR A 180 5.82 8.91 0.58
C TYR A 180 7.13 9.65 0.25
N ASN A 181 8.24 9.00 0.55
CA ASN A 181 9.58 9.26 0.02
C ASN A 181 10.25 7.90 -0.23
N GLU A 182 10.57 7.57 -1.48
CA GLU A 182 11.09 6.26 -1.85
C GLU A 182 12.40 5.90 -1.14
N GLU A 183 13.25 6.91 -0.87
CA GLU A 183 14.52 6.73 -0.18
C GLU A 183 14.33 6.32 1.30
N GLN A 184 13.14 6.53 1.86
CA GLN A 184 12.79 6.00 3.18
C GLN A 184 12.93 4.48 3.23
N TYR A 185 12.53 3.79 2.15
CA TYR A 185 12.59 2.33 2.06
C TYR A 185 14.02 1.81 1.82
N SER A 186 15.00 2.72 1.75
CA SER A 186 16.43 2.40 1.74
C SER A 186 17.09 2.63 3.11
N LEU A 187 16.34 3.08 4.12
CA LEU A 187 16.82 3.18 5.49
C LEU A 187 17.02 1.80 6.13
N PRO A 188 17.89 1.66 7.15
CA PRO A 188 17.98 0.45 7.95
C PRO A 188 16.59 0.01 8.47
N ARG A 189 16.30 -1.31 8.48
CA ARG A 189 14.97 -1.88 8.80
C ARG A 189 14.26 -1.20 9.96
N TRP A 190 14.93 -1.07 11.11
CA TRP A 190 14.34 -0.45 12.31
C TRP A 190 14.03 1.03 12.15
N MET A 191 14.83 1.77 11.38
CA MET A 191 14.56 3.18 11.06
C MET A 191 13.36 3.29 10.12
N ASP A 192 13.29 2.47 9.07
CA ASP A 192 12.14 2.47 8.15
C ASP A 192 10.84 2.09 8.87
N ILE A 193 10.82 0.97 9.61
CA ILE A 193 9.64 0.53 10.40
C ILE A 193 9.15 1.67 11.30
N SER A 194 10.09 2.34 11.98
CA SER A 194 9.84 3.45 12.90
C SER A 194 9.24 4.69 12.22
N VAL A 195 9.84 5.12 11.10
CA VAL A 195 9.37 6.29 10.33
C VAL A 195 8.04 5.96 9.66
N SER A 196 7.89 4.77 9.10
CA SER A 196 6.67 4.27 8.48
C SER A 196 5.49 4.30 9.44
N ARG A 197 5.67 3.88 10.69
CA ARG A 197 4.59 3.93 11.69
C ARG A 197 4.21 5.35 12.09
N GLN A 198 5.18 6.26 12.19
CA GLN A 198 4.90 7.69 12.38
C GLN A 198 4.13 8.27 11.19
N GLY A 199 4.56 7.98 9.97
CA GLY A 199 3.90 8.41 8.74
C GLY A 199 2.46 7.91 8.64
N MET A 200 2.22 6.62 8.91
CA MET A 200 0.86 6.07 8.95
C MET A 200 -0.02 6.74 10.01
N PHE A 201 0.53 7.00 11.20
CA PHE A 201 -0.20 7.71 12.26
C PHE A 201 -0.57 9.12 11.81
N ASP A 202 0.34 9.86 11.18
CA ASP A 202 0.09 11.25 10.77
C ASP A 202 -0.84 11.34 9.56
N ASP A 203 -0.67 10.47 8.57
CA ASP A 203 -1.47 10.50 7.33
C ASP A 203 -2.91 10.04 7.55
N THR A 204 -3.15 9.19 8.56
CA THR A 204 -4.50 8.73 8.91
C THR A 204 -5.37 9.81 9.55
N TYR A 205 -4.84 11.01 9.84
CA TYR A 205 -5.67 12.18 10.13
C TYR A 205 -6.39 12.75 8.90
N GLN A 206 -5.85 12.50 7.70
CA GLN A 206 -6.38 13.07 6.44
C GLN A 206 -7.00 12.01 5.53
N ARG A 207 -6.78 10.72 5.83
CA ARG A 207 -7.14 9.60 4.97
C ARG A 207 -7.61 8.43 5.82
N ILE A 208 -8.59 7.67 5.31
CA ILE A 208 -8.90 6.36 5.92
C ILE A 208 -7.77 5.36 5.58
N PRO A 209 -7.55 4.32 6.41
CA PRO A 209 -6.45 3.37 6.21
C PRO A 209 -6.35 2.76 4.81
N THR A 210 -7.50 2.43 4.22
CA THR A 210 -7.60 1.77 2.91
C THR A 210 -7.22 2.66 1.72
N MET A 211 -7.10 3.98 1.92
CA MET A 211 -6.62 4.93 0.92
C MET A 211 -5.09 4.98 0.85
N GLY A 212 -4.39 4.38 1.82
CA GLY A 212 -2.94 4.41 1.91
C GLY A 212 -2.25 3.11 1.48
N TRP A 213 -1.04 3.24 0.95
CA TRP A 213 -0.09 2.15 0.88
C TRP A 213 1.26 2.52 1.49
N MET A 214 1.96 1.48 1.92
CA MET A 214 3.33 1.53 2.44
C MET A 214 4.16 0.45 1.75
N PHE A 215 5.43 0.31 2.10
CA PHE A 215 6.35 -0.57 1.40
C PHE A 215 7.20 -1.39 2.36
N VAL A 216 7.49 -2.64 1.99
CA VAL A 216 8.40 -3.52 2.74
C VAL A 216 9.45 -4.06 1.76
N PRO A 217 10.69 -3.54 1.79
CA PRO A 217 11.75 -3.98 0.90
C PRO A 217 12.31 -5.34 1.36
N LEU A 218 11.76 -6.44 0.84
CA LEU A 218 12.28 -7.78 1.19
C LEU A 218 13.69 -7.99 0.62
N THR A 219 13.96 -7.44 -0.55
CA THR A 219 15.30 -7.38 -1.16
C THR A 219 15.79 -5.93 -1.23
N VAL A 220 17.09 -5.72 -1.46
CA VAL A 220 17.67 -4.37 -1.62
C VAL A 220 16.82 -3.48 -2.53
N TYR A 221 16.41 -2.33 -1.97
CA TYR A 221 15.71 -1.26 -2.65
C TYR A 221 16.64 -0.06 -2.83
N HIS A 222 16.73 0.48 -4.05
CA HIS A 222 17.72 1.48 -4.47
C HIS A 222 19.11 1.16 -3.91
N GLY A 223 19.66 2.05 -3.08
CA GLY A 223 21.00 1.95 -2.49
C GLY A 223 21.04 1.46 -1.04
N GLY A 224 19.93 0.96 -0.47
CA GLY A 224 19.83 0.70 0.98
C GLY A 224 20.71 -0.43 1.55
N GLY A 225 21.15 -1.37 0.70
CA GLY A 225 22.03 -2.47 1.09
C GLY A 225 21.44 -3.45 2.12
N ASP A 226 22.32 -4.24 2.75
CA ASP A 226 21.94 -5.36 3.64
C ASP A 226 21.20 -4.92 4.91
N ALA A 227 21.42 -3.69 5.38
CA ALA A 227 20.76 -3.17 6.58
C ALA A 227 19.28 -2.81 6.33
N ALA A 228 18.90 -2.55 5.08
CA ALA A 228 17.55 -2.13 4.69
C ALA A 228 16.67 -3.32 4.26
N GLN A 229 17.24 -4.32 3.58
CA GLN A 229 16.46 -5.47 3.11
C GLN A 229 16.05 -6.41 4.26
N PHE A 230 14.94 -7.13 4.11
CA PHE A 230 14.50 -8.11 5.11
C PHE A 230 15.00 -9.54 4.85
N GLU A 231 15.43 -9.85 3.63
CA GLU A 231 16.00 -11.16 3.32
C GLU A 231 17.48 -11.27 3.75
N PRO A 232 17.92 -12.43 4.29
CA PRO A 232 17.12 -13.63 4.59
C PRO A 232 16.16 -13.41 5.77
N LEU A 233 14.89 -13.75 5.59
CA LEU A 233 13.81 -13.43 6.52
C LEU A 233 14.01 -14.13 7.87
N VAL A 234 14.56 -15.34 7.85
CA VAL A 234 14.84 -16.12 9.08
C VAL A 234 15.84 -15.41 10.01
N GLN A 235 16.69 -14.54 9.47
CA GLN A 235 17.68 -13.76 10.24
C GLN A 235 17.11 -12.45 10.79
N HIS A 236 15.94 -12.02 10.30
CA HIS A 236 15.33 -10.72 10.58
C HIS A 236 13.86 -10.88 11.02
N GLN A 237 13.54 -11.96 11.73
CA GLN A 237 12.17 -12.31 12.11
C GLN A 237 11.49 -11.25 12.98
N ILE A 238 12.25 -10.59 13.86
CA ILE A 238 11.69 -9.56 14.75
C ILE A 238 11.24 -8.35 13.91
N GLU A 239 12.13 -7.83 13.07
CA GLU A 239 11.80 -6.73 12.17
C GLU A 239 10.66 -7.11 11.22
N TYR A 240 10.70 -8.33 10.67
CA TYR A 240 9.68 -8.77 9.73
C TYR A 240 8.31 -8.94 10.38
N GLU A 241 8.26 -9.45 11.61
CA GLU A 241 7.06 -9.49 12.44
C GLU A 241 6.50 -8.09 12.64
N TRP A 242 7.36 -7.14 13.00
CA TRP A 242 6.98 -5.74 13.18
C TRP A 242 6.40 -5.11 11.92
N ALA A 243 7.03 -5.32 10.76
CA ALA A 243 6.52 -4.85 9.49
C ALA A 243 5.12 -5.43 9.20
N LEU A 244 4.96 -6.75 9.30
CA LEU A 244 3.66 -7.41 9.10
C LEU A 244 2.59 -6.84 10.05
N ALA A 245 2.91 -6.78 11.35
CA ALA A 245 2.00 -6.36 12.40
C ALA A 245 1.52 -4.92 12.24
N GLN A 246 2.42 -3.98 11.98
CA GLN A 246 2.05 -2.56 11.91
C GLN A 246 1.22 -2.26 10.67
N TYR A 247 1.56 -2.84 9.51
CA TYR A 247 0.83 -2.54 8.28
C TYR A 247 -0.54 -3.22 8.26
N LEU A 248 -0.58 -4.51 8.59
CA LEU A 248 -1.84 -5.26 8.65
C LEU A 248 -2.71 -4.76 9.82
N GLY A 249 -2.10 -4.48 10.97
CA GLY A 249 -2.79 -3.94 12.14
C GLY A 249 -3.30 -2.51 11.96
N ALA A 250 -2.69 -1.70 11.09
CA ALA A 250 -3.20 -0.38 10.74
C ALA A 250 -4.24 -0.40 9.61
N GLY A 251 -4.50 -1.56 8.98
CA GLY A 251 -5.37 -1.63 7.82
C GLY A 251 -4.78 -1.03 6.55
N VAL A 252 -3.47 -0.76 6.53
CA VAL A 252 -2.76 -0.10 5.43
C VAL A 252 -2.15 -1.16 4.51
N ALA A 253 -2.42 -1.04 3.21
CA ALA A 253 -1.97 -2.03 2.24
C ALA A 253 -0.50 -1.85 1.88
N ALA A 254 0.40 -2.59 2.55
CA ALA A 254 1.82 -2.55 2.23
C ALA A 254 2.21 -3.41 1.01
N CYS A 255 3.09 -2.90 0.17
CA CYS A 255 3.72 -3.63 -0.93
C CYS A 255 4.96 -4.39 -0.41
N TYR A 256 4.82 -5.70 -0.23
CA TYR A 256 5.92 -6.59 0.16
C TYR A 256 6.78 -6.91 -1.07
N ARG A 257 7.87 -6.17 -1.27
CA ARG A 257 8.65 -6.22 -2.50
C ARG A 257 9.85 -7.14 -2.35
N GLY A 258 9.70 -8.38 -2.84
CA GLY A 258 10.80 -9.34 -3.05
C GLY A 258 10.39 -10.48 -3.96
N PHE A 259 11.19 -11.55 -3.95
CA PHE A 259 10.97 -12.75 -4.78
C PHE A 259 10.16 -13.83 -4.06
N ARG A 260 9.99 -13.71 -2.74
CA ARG A 260 9.30 -14.67 -1.86
C ARG A 260 8.74 -13.95 -0.63
N LEU A 261 7.76 -14.55 0.03
CA LEU A 261 7.16 -14.07 1.29
C LEU A 261 7.75 -14.78 2.51
N TYR A 262 8.29 -15.98 2.35
CA TYR A 262 8.95 -16.72 3.41
C TYR A 262 10.10 -17.58 2.85
N ASP A 263 11.08 -17.88 3.68
CA ASP A 263 12.28 -18.67 3.35
C ASP A 263 12.41 -19.97 4.17
N THR A 264 11.68 -20.10 5.27
CA THR A 264 11.62 -21.30 6.12
C THR A 264 10.20 -21.52 6.65
N ASN A 265 9.97 -22.63 7.35
CA ASN A 265 8.67 -22.89 7.98
C ASN A 265 8.37 -21.92 9.14
N GLU A 266 9.42 -21.44 9.82
CA GLU A 266 9.32 -20.44 10.88
C GLU A 266 8.83 -19.11 10.32
N THR A 267 9.43 -18.61 9.24
CA THR A 267 8.99 -17.37 8.60
C THR A 267 7.64 -17.53 7.92
N LYS A 268 7.32 -18.70 7.38
CA LYS A 268 5.96 -19.03 6.88
C LYS A 268 4.92 -18.92 7.99
N THR A 269 5.22 -19.46 9.18
CA THR A 269 4.33 -19.41 10.34
C THR A 269 4.10 -17.97 10.77
N LEU A 270 5.15 -17.15 10.78
CA LEU A 270 5.07 -15.72 11.10
C LEU A 270 4.17 -14.95 10.13
N VAL A 271 4.35 -15.12 8.82
CA VAL A 271 3.49 -14.48 7.81
C VAL A 271 2.04 -14.95 7.95
N THR A 272 1.83 -16.25 8.10
CA THR A 272 0.51 -16.86 8.27
C THR A 272 -0.23 -16.31 9.50
N LYS A 273 0.48 -16.12 10.63
CA LYS A 273 -0.08 -15.54 11.85
C LYS A 273 -0.70 -14.17 11.57
N TRP A 274 0.06 -13.25 10.97
CA TRP A 274 -0.39 -11.88 10.77
C TRP A 274 -1.40 -11.74 9.64
N VAL A 275 -1.28 -12.53 8.57
CA VAL A 275 -2.32 -12.58 7.52
C VAL A 275 -3.64 -13.11 8.09
N ASN A 276 -3.60 -14.17 8.92
CA ASN A 276 -4.82 -14.68 9.57
C ASN A 276 -5.41 -13.67 10.55
N PHE A 277 -4.59 -12.95 11.31
CA PHE A 277 -5.03 -11.83 12.15
C PHE A 277 -5.78 -10.79 11.31
N TYR A 278 -5.19 -10.34 10.20
CA TYR A 278 -5.82 -9.37 9.32
C TYR A 278 -7.13 -9.87 8.75
N LYS A 279 -7.16 -11.10 8.21
CA LYS A 279 -8.39 -11.68 7.64
C LYS A 279 -9.50 -11.80 8.67
N LYS A 280 -9.16 -12.21 9.89
CA LYS A 280 -10.13 -12.35 11.00
C LYS A 280 -10.73 -11.01 11.40
N TYR A 281 -9.91 -9.96 11.48
CA TYR A 281 -10.33 -8.65 11.97
C TYR A 281 -10.52 -7.60 10.88
N ARG A 282 -10.51 -8.00 9.59
CA ARG A 282 -10.55 -7.07 8.45
C ARG A 282 -11.72 -6.10 8.53
N SER A 283 -12.89 -6.56 9.01
CA SER A 283 -14.09 -5.73 9.13
C SER A 283 -13.90 -4.50 10.02
N ILE A 284 -13.08 -4.59 11.08
CA ILE A 284 -12.73 -3.44 11.92
C ILE A 284 -11.43 -2.76 11.47
N LEU A 285 -10.45 -3.51 10.98
CA LEU A 285 -9.16 -2.97 10.52
C LEU A 285 -9.30 -2.07 9.27
N ILE A 286 -10.40 -2.12 8.54
CA ILE A 286 -10.68 -1.20 7.42
C ILE A 286 -11.55 0.00 7.83
N ARG A 287 -11.72 0.24 9.13
CA ARG A 287 -12.49 1.37 9.68
C ARG A 287 -11.58 2.51 10.12
N ASP A 288 -12.22 3.62 10.49
CA ASP A 288 -11.56 4.82 10.98
C ASP A 288 -10.67 4.53 12.20
N ILE A 289 -9.59 5.29 12.31
CA ILE A 289 -8.61 5.19 13.38
C ILE A 289 -8.80 6.35 14.35
N ILE A 290 -8.74 6.03 15.65
CA ILE A 290 -8.48 6.95 16.73
C ILE A 290 -7.00 6.90 17.09
N HIS A 291 -6.37 8.06 17.00
CA HIS A 291 -4.99 8.31 17.36
C HIS A 291 -4.81 8.31 18.88
N VAL A 292 -4.22 7.25 19.43
CA VAL A 292 -4.06 7.09 20.89
C VAL A 292 -2.72 7.67 21.35
N ARG A 293 -1.61 7.18 20.81
CA ARG A 293 -0.27 7.65 21.14
C ARG A 293 0.65 7.50 19.93
N ARG A 294 1.09 8.63 19.38
CA ARG A 294 2.05 8.67 18.27
C ARG A 294 3.37 8.04 18.69
N ALA A 295 4.00 7.32 17.76
CA ALA A 295 5.31 6.73 18.02
C ALA A 295 6.40 7.82 18.18
N ASP A 296 7.11 7.76 19.30
CA ASP A 296 8.28 8.59 19.62
C ASP A 296 9.55 7.76 19.89
N MET A 297 9.43 6.44 19.79
CA MET A 297 10.47 5.42 20.03
C MET A 297 11.05 5.42 21.45
N GLN A 298 10.40 6.09 22.40
CA GLN A 298 10.87 6.23 23.80
C GLN A 298 9.98 5.51 24.80
N SER A 299 8.76 5.14 24.41
CA SER A 299 7.84 4.31 25.19
C SER A 299 6.90 3.57 24.25
N ILE A 300 5.82 3.02 24.79
CA ILE A 300 4.78 2.41 23.96
C ILE A 300 4.15 3.42 23.01
N ASP A 301 3.63 2.92 21.90
CA ASP A 301 2.79 3.68 20.97
C ASP A 301 1.56 2.87 20.57
N SER A 302 0.50 3.56 20.13
CA SER A 302 -0.80 2.94 19.90
C SER A 302 -1.70 3.75 18.97
N TYR A 303 -2.51 3.01 18.22
CA TYR A 303 -3.67 3.51 17.49
C TYR A 303 -4.79 2.48 17.62
N MET A 304 -6.05 2.91 17.42
CA MET A 304 -7.21 2.07 17.58
C MET A 304 -8.20 2.23 16.44
N HIS A 305 -8.58 1.14 15.78
CA HIS A 305 -9.72 1.14 14.87
C HIS A 305 -11.03 1.13 15.64
N ILE A 306 -12.04 1.83 15.13
CA ILE A 306 -13.38 1.90 15.74
C ILE A 306 -14.49 1.54 14.77
N ASP A 307 -15.50 0.81 15.24
CA ASP A 307 -16.75 0.57 14.51
C ASP A 307 -17.94 0.68 15.47
N PRO A 308 -18.56 1.87 15.63
CA PRO A 308 -19.69 2.03 16.54
C PRO A 308 -20.92 1.22 16.10
N TYR A 309 -21.01 0.84 14.83
CA TYR A 309 -22.12 0.09 14.25
C TYR A 309 -21.95 -1.43 14.37
N SER A 310 -20.77 -1.89 14.78
CA SER A 310 -20.52 -3.30 15.04
C SER A 310 -21.31 -3.79 16.28
N ASN A 311 -21.91 -4.97 16.13
CA ASN A 311 -22.56 -5.70 17.22
C ASN A 311 -21.60 -6.63 17.98
N ASP A 312 -20.35 -6.73 17.53
CA ASP A 312 -19.33 -7.58 18.12
C ASP A 312 -18.16 -6.73 18.63
N ILE A 313 -17.07 -6.63 17.88
CA ILE A 313 -15.91 -5.78 18.21
C ILE A 313 -16.20 -4.34 17.81
N LYS A 314 -16.20 -3.41 18.77
CA LYS A 314 -16.36 -1.96 18.56
C LYS A 314 -15.04 -1.21 18.52
N GLY A 315 -13.99 -1.77 19.10
CA GLY A 315 -12.64 -1.22 19.06
C GLY A 315 -11.57 -2.31 18.90
N LEU A 316 -10.54 -2.04 18.10
CA LEU A 316 -9.32 -2.86 18.03
C LEU A 316 -8.12 -1.93 18.16
N ALA A 317 -7.44 -1.99 19.31
CA ALA A 317 -6.25 -1.20 19.58
C ALA A 317 -4.98 -2.01 19.37
N MET A 318 -4.07 -1.52 18.53
CA MET A 318 -2.72 -2.03 18.41
C MET A 318 -1.82 -1.30 19.40
N VAL A 319 -0.95 -2.01 20.12
CA VAL A 319 0.01 -1.41 21.06
C VAL A 319 1.39 -2.02 20.82
N PHE A 320 2.39 -1.16 20.69
CA PHE A 320 3.76 -1.54 20.38
C PHE A 320 4.71 -1.02 21.45
N ASN A 321 5.74 -1.80 21.79
CA ASN A 321 6.88 -1.34 22.57
C ASN A 321 8.15 -1.36 21.70
N PRO A 322 8.55 -0.24 21.08
CA PRO A 322 9.75 -0.18 20.24
C PRO A 322 11.07 -0.16 21.03
N THR A 323 11.00 -0.09 22.36
CA THR A 323 12.20 0.04 23.18
C THR A 323 12.92 -1.30 23.36
N SER A 324 14.20 -1.22 23.74
CA SER A 324 15.04 -2.37 24.10
C SER A 324 14.69 -2.97 25.47
N ASP A 325 13.76 -2.37 26.21
CA ASP A 325 13.44 -2.74 27.58
C ASP A 325 11.95 -3.06 27.73
N PRO A 326 11.56 -3.92 28.68
CA PRO A 326 10.15 -4.09 29.02
C PRO A 326 9.53 -2.77 29.49
N VAL A 327 8.29 -2.51 29.09
CA VAL A 327 7.52 -1.35 29.54
C VAL A 327 6.29 -1.81 30.30
N GLU A 328 6.14 -1.30 31.53
CA GLU A 328 4.90 -1.36 32.30
C GLU A 328 4.35 0.06 32.48
N THR A 329 3.13 0.29 32.02
CA THR A 329 2.49 1.61 32.11
C THR A 329 0.97 1.49 32.06
N VAL A 330 0.26 2.61 32.18
CA VAL A 330 -1.17 2.70 31.95
C VAL A 330 -1.39 3.51 30.67
N LEU A 331 -2.15 2.95 29.73
CA LEU A 331 -2.53 3.59 28.48
C LEU A 331 -3.98 4.09 28.59
N PRO A 332 -4.23 5.40 28.57
CA PRO A 332 -5.58 5.94 28.45
C PRO A 332 -6.12 5.64 27.05
N VAL A 333 -7.15 4.78 26.95
CA VAL A 333 -7.77 4.42 25.68
C VAL A 333 -9.11 5.16 25.54
N PRO A 334 -9.25 6.12 24.60
CA PRO A 334 -10.48 6.88 24.41
C PRO A 334 -11.55 6.04 23.71
N LEU A 335 -12.69 5.79 24.36
CA LEU A 335 -13.77 4.95 23.82
C LEU A 335 -15.01 5.74 23.39
N TYR A 336 -15.01 7.07 23.46
CA TYR A 336 -16.17 7.90 23.12
C TYR A 336 -16.82 7.52 21.78
N TYR A 337 -16.01 7.34 20.73
CA TYR A 337 -16.48 7.03 19.38
C TYR A 337 -16.85 5.56 19.14
N THR A 338 -16.67 4.68 20.13
CA THR A 338 -17.17 3.30 20.07
C THR A 338 -18.68 3.22 20.30
N GLY A 339 -19.28 4.26 20.90
CA GLY A 339 -20.67 4.27 21.32
C GLY A 339 -20.95 3.61 22.68
N LEU A 340 -19.91 3.16 23.39
CA LEU A 340 -20.02 2.65 24.75
C LEU A 340 -20.23 3.78 25.77
N THR A 341 -21.06 3.55 26.79
CA THR A 341 -21.48 4.57 27.76
C THR A 341 -20.93 4.35 29.16
N ASP A 342 -21.14 3.16 29.73
CA ASP A 342 -20.89 2.91 31.17
C ASP A 342 -19.73 1.94 31.38
N THR A 343 -19.71 0.85 30.61
CA THR A 343 -18.69 -0.20 30.73
C THR A 343 -18.20 -0.66 29.37
N ALA A 344 -16.94 -1.06 29.29
CA ALA A 344 -16.34 -1.75 28.16
C ALA A 344 -15.84 -3.13 28.59
N GLN A 345 -15.93 -4.11 27.71
CA GLN A 345 -15.21 -5.38 27.85
C GLN A 345 -13.97 -5.34 27.00
N VAL A 346 -12.81 -5.67 27.58
CA VAL A 346 -11.52 -5.66 26.89
C VAL A 346 -10.89 -7.04 26.96
N SER A 347 -10.36 -7.52 25.84
CA SER A 347 -9.61 -8.77 25.73
C SER A 347 -8.28 -8.53 25.01
N GLU A 348 -7.18 -8.86 25.69
CA GLU A 348 -5.85 -8.87 25.09
C GLU A 348 -5.66 -10.16 24.29
N GLN A 349 -5.43 -10.08 22.98
CA GLN A 349 -5.18 -11.25 22.12
C GLN A 349 -6.19 -12.39 22.29
N GLU A 350 -7.48 -12.07 22.47
CA GLU A 350 -8.56 -13.06 22.69
C GLU A 350 -8.48 -13.84 24.00
N ASN A 351 -7.65 -13.40 24.95
CA ASN A 351 -7.66 -13.92 26.31
C ASN A 351 -8.94 -13.52 27.05
N ALA A 352 -9.02 -13.91 28.32
CA ALA A 352 -10.19 -13.64 29.16
C ALA A 352 -10.59 -12.16 29.13
N TRP A 353 -11.88 -11.91 28.89
CA TRP A 353 -12.47 -10.58 28.87
C TRP A 353 -12.47 -9.98 30.28
N GLN A 354 -12.11 -8.71 30.37
CA GLN A 354 -12.11 -7.93 31.61
C GLN A 354 -13.03 -6.71 31.45
N ASN A 355 -13.79 -6.39 32.50
CA ASN A 355 -14.70 -5.25 32.50
C ASN A 355 -13.99 -4.00 33.01
N TYR A 356 -14.15 -2.90 32.28
CA TYR A 356 -13.68 -1.58 32.65
C TYR A 356 -14.88 -0.64 32.78
N THR A 357 -14.90 0.18 33.82
CA THR A 357 -15.86 1.30 33.92
C THR A 357 -15.28 2.49 33.16
N LEU A 358 -16.08 3.09 32.30
CA LEU A 358 -15.65 4.27 31.56
C LEU A 358 -15.55 5.47 32.51
N ALA A 359 -14.49 6.25 32.35
CA ALA A 359 -14.38 7.56 32.99
C ALA A 359 -15.42 8.54 32.39
N ARG A 360 -15.58 9.73 33.00
CA ARG A 360 -16.58 10.72 32.58
C ARG A 360 -16.39 11.22 31.14
N ASP A 361 -15.15 11.21 30.66
CA ASP A 361 -14.72 11.54 29.30
C ASP A 361 -14.61 10.28 28.41
N TYR A 362 -15.20 9.16 28.84
CA TYR A 362 -15.32 7.91 28.09
C TYR A 362 -14.00 7.20 27.77
N HIS A 363 -12.91 7.49 28.48
CA HIS A 363 -11.70 6.66 28.40
C HIS A 363 -11.73 5.50 29.40
N ILE A 364 -10.86 4.52 29.18
CA ILE A 364 -10.46 3.52 30.18
C ILE A 364 -8.95 3.60 30.42
N ASP A 365 -8.53 3.34 31.65
CA ASP A 365 -7.13 3.19 32.02
C ASP A 365 -6.70 1.73 31.82
N LEU A 366 -6.06 1.44 30.69
CA LEU A 366 -5.67 0.08 30.31
C LEU A 366 -4.23 -0.22 30.79
N PRO A 367 -4.02 -1.17 31.73
CA PRO A 367 -2.68 -1.56 32.15
C PRO A 367 -1.97 -2.30 31.00
N ILE A 368 -0.76 -1.82 30.66
CA ILE A 368 0.08 -2.41 29.62
C ILE A 368 1.33 -2.99 30.26
N ARG A 369 1.65 -4.23 29.91
CA ARG A 369 2.93 -4.88 30.21
C ARG A 369 3.45 -5.53 28.95
N LEU A 370 4.44 -4.91 28.32
CA LEU A 370 5.02 -5.40 27.07
C LEU A 370 6.52 -5.67 27.23
N PRO A 371 7.03 -6.81 26.75
CA PRO A 371 8.47 -7.01 26.67
C PRO A 371 9.09 -6.03 25.68
N ALA A 372 10.43 -5.93 25.70
CA ALA A 372 11.19 -5.22 24.67
C ALA A 372 10.78 -5.69 23.27
N LEU A 373 10.62 -4.76 22.33
CA LEU A 373 10.19 -5.04 20.95
C LEU A 373 8.85 -5.81 20.88
N GLY A 374 8.02 -5.70 21.91
CA GLY A 374 6.75 -6.40 22.02
C GLY A 374 5.62 -5.76 21.21
N ILE A 375 4.71 -6.59 20.73
CA ILE A 375 3.48 -6.18 20.03
C ILE A 375 2.30 -6.89 20.70
N THR A 376 1.21 -6.16 20.94
CA THR A 376 -0.05 -6.75 21.36
C THR A 376 -1.23 -6.02 20.72
N TRP A 377 -2.42 -6.61 20.82
CA TRP A 377 -3.66 -5.96 20.42
C TRP A 377 -4.77 -6.24 21.44
N PHE A 378 -5.68 -5.29 21.54
CA PHE A 378 -6.83 -5.36 22.42
C PHE A 378 -8.11 -5.27 21.60
N LEU A 379 -9.04 -6.17 21.90
CA LEU A 379 -10.40 -6.16 21.39
C LEU A 379 -11.32 -5.52 22.42
N ILE A 380 -12.21 -4.66 21.96
CA ILE A 380 -13.09 -3.85 22.81
C ILE A 380 -14.53 -4.01 22.34
N LYS A 381 -15.44 -4.31 23.28
CA LYS A 381 -16.87 -4.47 23.04
C LYS A 381 -17.71 -3.72 24.05
#